data_AF-A0A8I1EDU2-F1
#
_entry.id   AF-A0A8I1EDU2-F1
#
_cell.length_a   1.000
_cell.length_b   1.000
_cell.length_c   1.000
_cell.angle_alpha   90.00
_cell.angle_beta   90.00
_cell.angle_gamma   90.00
#
_symmetry.space_group_name_H-M   'P 1'
#
loop_
_entity.id
_entity.type
_entity.pdbx_description
1 polymer ?
#
loop_
_entity_poly.entity_id
_entity_poly.type
_entity_poly.pdbx_seq_one_letter_code
_entity_poly.pdbx_strand_id
1 'polypeptide(L)'
;MSSHVSKGGRSNTRVLVHAYAQELLAQGVEVRQSVLRDLIFERHAIRASPNLVQDEIKRFWSSAGPVISARLHRPPIPESLCLQLDQVWQHALDSASQALQGERHDLHLTLELADNTRHAVERGKHKVAAILVERDREIKELNAVRERLDEQIEHLDAGVRHWQQKYDALRQELIIATKVQADEIERMQLLHRAQIEFLQESHLAEVQRLQEQLLQIGVSAASAREDAAKHLERTENHLMMETARVRDEERSKTERLHKELRQANAMLDQLRILKNKAAEDVAELKGRLQGVAEAANTLRDENSTLRQHNAALLNALTGKPV
;
A
#
# COMPACT_ATOMS: atom_id res chain seq x y z
N MET A 1 -95.70 -33.23 66.40
CA MET A 1 -96.76 -33.97 65.70
C MET A 1 -97.50 -34.80 66.74
N SER A 2 -98.63 -34.26 67.20
CA SER A 2 -99.99 -34.80 66.97
C SER A 2 -100.46 -35.52 68.23
N SER A 3 -101.10 -34.80 69.15
CA SER A 3 -102.56 -34.56 69.13
C SER A 3 -103.33 -35.84 69.39
N HIS A 4 -103.93 -35.97 70.57
CA HIS A 4 -105.38 -36.08 70.64
C HIS A 4 -105.85 -35.71 72.05
N VAL A 5 -106.26 -34.46 72.17
CA VAL A 5 -107.34 -34.06 73.07
C VAL A 5 -108.57 -34.85 72.65
N SER A 6 -109.19 -35.58 73.58
CA SER A 6 -110.60 -35.93 73.48
C SER A 6 -111.27 -35.56 74.79
N LYS A 7 -111.99 -34.44 74.73
CA LYS A 7 -113.00 -34.04 75.71
C LYS A 7 -114.23 -34.92 75.49
N GLY A 8 -114.85 -35.31 76.61
CA GLY A 8 -116.29 -35.53 76.65
C GLY A 8 -116.73 -36.98 76.52
N GLY A 9 -117.31 -37.47 77.61
CA GLY A 9 -118.05 -38.73 77.64
C GLY A 9 -117.86 -39.35 78.99
N ARG A 10 -118.82 -39.12 79.90
CA ARG A 10 -118.94 -39.73 81.25
C ARG A 10 -118.23 -41.09 81.30
N SER A 11 -116.96 -41.10 81.72
CA SER A 11 -116.18 -42.31 81.78
C SER A 11 -116.81 -43.19 82.84
N ASN A 12 -117.33 -44.33 82.40
CA ASN A 12 -118.00 -45.31 83.25
C ASN A 12 -117.06 -45.60 84.43
N THR A 13 -117.50 -45.35 85.66
CA THR A 13 -116.66 -45.35 86.87
C THR A 13 -115.82 -46.63 87.01
N ARG A 14 -116.28 -47.74 86.42
CA ARG A 14 -115.57 -49.02 86.28
C ARG A 14 -114.22 -48.92 85.56
N VAL A 15 -114.16 -48.21 84.43
CA VAL A 15 -112.94 -48.05 83.63
C VAL A 15 -111.89 -47.24 84.39
N LEU A 16 -112.35 -46.20 85.11
CA LEU A 16 -111.47 -45.38 85.95
C LEU A 16 -110.84 -46.20 87.07
N VAL A 17 -111.60 -47.11 87.70
CA VAL A 17 -111.07 -48.01 88.74
C VAL A 17 -109.94 -48.89 88.19
N HIS A 18 -110.10 -49.50 87.01
CA HIS A 18 -109.04 -50.32 86.41
C HIS A 18 -107.80 -49.51 86.00
N ALA A 19 -107.99 -48.33 85.40
CA ALA A 19 -106.89 -47.47 84.97
C ALA A 19 -106.06 -46.98 86.17
N TYR A 20 -106.72 -46.50 87.23
CA TYR A 20 -106.02 -46.05 88.43
C TYR A 20 -105.44 -47.22 89.24
N ALA A 21 -106.06 -48.40 89.22
CA ALA A 21 -105.46 -49.59 89.82
C ALA A 21 -104.15 -50.00 89.12
N GLN A 22 -104.07 -49.85 87.79
CA GLN A 22 -102.84 -50.11 87.03
C GLN A 22 -101.77 -49.03 87.25
N GLU A 23 -102.16 -47.76 87.39
CA GLU A 23 -101.27 -46.64 87.74
C GLU A 23 -100.65 -46.86 89.13
N LEU A 24 -101.47 -47.21 90.13
CA LEU A 24 -100.99 -47.54 91.48
C LEU A 24 -100.03 -48.73 91.48
N LEU A 25 -100.32 -49.76 90.68
CA LEU A 25 -99.46 -50.95 90.58
C LEU A 25 -98.11 -50.66 89.91
N ALA A 26 -98.07 -49.79 88.88
CA ALA A 26 -96.82 -49.37 88.24
C ALA A 26 -95.92 -48.53 89.16
N GLN A 27 -96.54 -47.80 90.10
CA GLN A 27 -95.84 -47.01 91.13
C GLN A 27 -95.46 -47.83 92.38
N GLY A 28 -95.86 -49.10 92.46
CA GLY A 28 -95.59 -49.97 93.61
C GLY A 28 -96.44 -49.68 94.84
N VAL A 29 -97.60 -49.01 94.70
CA VAL A 29 -98.51 -48.65 95.79
C VAL A 29 -99.69 -49.64 95.86
N GLU A 30 -100.13 -49.99 97.08
CA GLU A 30 -101.26 -50.90 97.29
C GLU A 30 -102.59 -50.34 96.74
N VAL A 31 -103.27 -51.14 95.91
CA VAL A 31 -104.59 -50.80 95.35
C VAL A 31 -105.69 -50.96 96.41
N ARG A 32 -105.93 -49.92 97.20
CA ARG A 32 -107.00 -49.85 98.23
C ARG A 32 -108.24 -49.10 97.73
N GLN A 33 -109.41 -49.51 98.23
CA GLN A 33 -110.70 -48.93 97.85
C GLN A 33 -110.82 -47.44 98.19
N SER A 34 -110.31 -47.00 99.36
CA SER A 34 -110.33 -45.58 99.76
C SER A 34 -109.52 -44.73 98.80
N VAL A 35 -108.29 -45.13 98.50
CA VAL A 35 -107.35 -44.42 97.63
C VAL A 35 -107.90 -44.26 96.22
N LEU A 36 -108.51 -45.31 95.66
CA LEU A 36 -109.14 -45.22 94.34
C LEU A 36 -110.35 -44.29 94.33
N ARG A 37 -111.15 -44.25 95.40
CA ARG A 37 -112.29 -43.33 95.51
C ARG A 37 -111.84 -41.89 95.64
N ASP A 38 -110.80 -41.63 96.42
CA ASP A 38 -110.22 -40.29 96.58
C ASP A 38 -109.62 -39.82 95.26
N LEU A 39 -108.86 -40.67 94.54
CA LEU A 39 -108.31 -40.35 93.22
C LEU A 39 -109.39 -40.07 92.16
N ILE A 40 -110.46 -40.86 92.14
CA ILE A 40 -111.59 -40.63 91.21
C ILE A 40 -112.34 -39.34 91.58
N PHE A 41 -112.48 -39.05 92.87
CA PHE A 41 -113.15 -37.83 93.33
C PHE A 41 -112.30 -36.58 93.04
N GLU A 42 -111.00 -36.60 93.36
CA GLU A 42 -110.09 -35.49 93.12
C GLU A 42 -109.95 -35.17 91.63
N ARG A 43 -109.78 -36.19 90.78
CA ARG A 43 -109.50 -35.97 89.34
C ARG A 43 -110.76 -35.78 88.49
N HIS A 44 -111.88 -36.37 88.89
CA HIS A 44 -113.11 -36.36 88.07
C HIS A 44 -114.36 -35.81 88.78
N ALA A 45 -114.28 -35.42 90.06
CA ALA A 45 -115.41 -34.93 90.86
C ALA A 45 -116.62 -35.89 90.92
N ILE A 46 -116.39 -37.19 90.69
CA ILE A 46 -117.42 -38.23 90.71
C ILE A 46 -117.34 -38.97 92.06
N ARG A 47 -118.45 -38.97 92.82
CA ARG A 47 -118.56 -39.83 94.01
C ARG A 47 -118.84 -41.27 93.59
N ALA A 48 -117.78 -42.04 93.37
CA ALA A 48 -117.88 -43.46 93.07
C ALA A 48 -118.50 -44.25 94.25
N SER A 49 -119.46 -45.13 93.94
CA SER A 49 -120.08 -46.02 94.91
C SER A 49 -119.01 -46.97 95.49
N PRO A 50 -118.91 -47.12 96.82
CA PRO A 50 -117.94 -48.02 97.46
C PRO A 50 -118.04 -49.45 96.91
N ASN A 51 -119.26 -49.97 96.77
CA ASN A 51 -119.47 -51.36 96.34
C ASN A 51 -118.97 -51.58 94.91
N LEU A 52 -119.21 -50.62 94.01
CA LEU A 52 -118.72 -50.67 92.64
C LEU A 52 -117.19 -50.73 92.59
N VAL A 53 -116.51 -49.88 93.37
CA VAL A 53 -115.04 -49.84 93.40
C VAL A 53 -114.48 -51.16 93.96
N GLN A 54 -115.12 -51.74 94.97
CA GLN A 54 -114.66 -53.00 95.56
C GLN A 54 -114.84 -54.20 94.62
N ASP A 55 -115.96 -54.26 93.89
CA ASP A 55 -116.20 -55.32 92.90
C ASP A 55 -115.23 -55.22 91.72
N GLU A 56 -114.92 -54.02 91.23
CA GLU A 56 -113.96 -53.84 90.14
C GLU A 56 -112.50 -54.02 90.62
N ILE A 57 -112.16 -53.74 91.88
CA ILE A 57 -110.85 -54.11 92.46
C ILE A 57 -110.68 -55.64 92.46
N LYS A 58 -111.70 -56.40 92.84
CA LYS A 58 -111.65 -57.87 92.79
C LYS A 58 -111.44 -58.38 91.35
N ARG A 59 -112.11 -57.78 90.37
CA ARG A 59 -111.92 -58.08 88.93
C ARG A 59 -110.55 -57.66 88.41
N PHE A 60 -109.98 -56.55 88.90
CA PHE A 60 -108.64 -56.14 88.55
C PHE A 60 -107.62 -57.19 89.01
N TRP A 61 -107.70 -57.62 90.28
CA TRP A 61 -106.79 -58.62 90.83
C TRP A 61 -106.91 -59.99 90.17
N SER A 62 -108.10 -60.41 89.72
CA SER A 62 -108.25 -61.66 88.96
C SER A 62 -107.57 -61.61 87.59
N SER A 63 -107.45 -60.45 86.96
CA SER A 63 -106.75 -60.29 85.67
C SER A 63 -105.25 -60.02 85.80
N ALA A 64 -104.83 -59.19 86.75
CA ALA A 64 -103.45 -58.75 86.90
C ALA A 64 -102.60 -59.74 87.71
N GLY A 65 -103.21 -60.47 88.67
CA GLY A 65 -102.53 -61.44 89.51
C GLY A 65 -101.73 -62.50 88.73
N PRO A 66 -102.31 -63.19 87.73
CA PRO A 66 -101.60 -64.20 86.94
C PRO A 66 -100.40 -63.65 86.16
N VAL A 67 -100.48 -62.44 85.62
CA VAL A 67 -99.42 -61.83 84.80
C VAL A 67 -98.20 -61.46 85.65
N ILE A 68 -98.44 -60.95 86.86
CA ILE A 68 -97.38 -60.59 87.80
C ILE A 68 -96.71 -61.86 88.34
N SER A 69 -97.50 -62.88 88.68
CA SER A 69 -97.00 -64.21 89.02
C SER A 69 -96.10 -64.78 87.90
N ALA A 70 -96.53 -64.70 86.64
CA ALA A 70 -95.75 -65.21 85.50
C ALA A 70 -94.44 -64.43 85.26
N ARG A 71 -94.36 -63.15 85.63
CA ARG A 71 -93.11 -62.36 85.56
C ARG A 71 -92.18 -62.67 86.72
N LEU A 72 -92.72 -62.86 87.92
CA LEU A 72 -91.95 -63.26 89.10
C LEU A 72 -91.39 -64.69 88.99
N HIS A 73 -92.05 -65.57 88.23
CA HIS A 73 -91.64 -66.97 88.05
C HIS A 73 -90.93 -67.25 86.72
N ARG A 74 -90.36 -66.24 86.04
CA ARG A 74 -89.49 -66.52 84.88
C ARG A 74 -88.19 -67.19 85.35
N PRO A 75 -87.75 -68.28 84.70
CA PRO A 75 -86.44 -68.85 85.00
C PRO A 75 -85.33 -67.86 84.61
N PRO A 76 -84.24 -67.76 85.40
CA PRO A 76 -83.09 -66.93 85.04
C PRO A 76 -82.42 -67.48 83.76
N ILE A 77 -81.80 -66.58 82.98
CA ILE A 77 -80.97 -66.98 81.83
C ILE A 77 -79.81 -67.84 82.37
N PRO A 78 -79.55 -69.03 81.79
CA PRO A 78 -78.44 -69.88 82.21
C PRO A 78 -77.10 -69.13 82.13
N GLU A 79 -76.36 -69.14 83.23
CA GLU A 79 -75.07 -68.45 83.38
C GLU A 79 -74.04 -68.90 82.33
N SER A 80 -74.13 -70.15 81.86
CA SER A 80 -73.30 -70.69 80.79
C SER A 80 -73.45 -69.96 79.45
N LEU A 81 -74.64 -69.49 79.10
CA LEU A 81 -74.87 -68.73 77.88
C LEU A 81 -74.35 -67.29 77.99
N CYS A 82 -74.45 -66.69 79.18
CA CYS A 82 -73.85 -65.37 79.44
C CYS A 82 -72.32 -65.43 79.29
N LEU A 83 -71.67 -66.44 79.89
CA LEU A 83 -70.22 -66.63 79.77
C LEU A 83 -69.79 -66.89 78.32
N GLN A 84 -70.55 -67.66 77.54
CA GLN A 84 -70.26 -67.87 76.12
C GLN A 84 -70.40 -66.59 75.31
N LEU A 85 -71.43 -65.78 75.58
CA LEU A 85 -71.61 -64.49 74.93
C LEU A 85 -70.44 -63.54 75.26
N ASP A 86 -70.04 -63.48 76.53
CA ASP A 86 -68.91 -62.67 76.98
C ASP A 86 -67.59 -63.12 76.34
N GLN A 87 -67.36 -64.43 76.19
CA GLN A 87 -66.19 -64.97 75.47
C GLN A 87 -66.18 -64.58 73.98
N VAL A 88 -67.33 -64.67 73.31
CA VAL A 88 -67.45 -64.25 71.90
C VAL A 88 -67.22 -62.73 71.78
N TRP A 89 -67.76 -61.94 72.71
CA TRP A 89 -67.52 -60.50 72.75
C TRP A 89 -66.05 -60.16 73.03
N GLN A 90 -65.40 -60.84 73.97
CA GLN A 90 -63.97 -60.65 74.25
C GLN A 90 -63.12 -61.02 73.03
N HIS A 91 -63.39 -62.15 72.39
CA HIS A 91 -62.65 -62.53 71.18
C HIS A 91 -62.85 -61.51 70.04
N ALA A 92 -64.08 -61.03 69.83
CA ALA A 92 -64.36 -59.99 68.85
C ALA A 92 -63.65 -58.67 69.19
N LEU A 93 -63.61 -58.28 70.47
CA LEU A 93 -62.93 -57.09 70.96
C LEU A 93 -61.41 -57.20 70.77
N ASP A 94 -60.83 -58.35 71.09
CA ASP A 94 -59.40 -58.64 70.94
C ASP A 94 -59.01 -58.66 69.46
N SER A 95 -59.81 -59.30 68.61
CA SER A 95 -59.60 -59.32 67.16
C SER A 95 -59.70 -57.93 66.55
N ALA A 96 -60.66 -57.10 66.97
CA ALA A 96 -60.80 -55.72 66.52
C ALA A 96 -59.63 -54.86 67.01
N SER A 97 -59.18 -55.07 68.24
CA SER A 97 -58.03 -54.35 68.82
C SER A 97 -56.73 -54.71 68.09
N GLN A 98 -56.51 -55.98 67.78
CA GLN A 98 -55.36 -56.45 67.00
C GLN A 98 -55.41 -55.92 65.56
N ALA A 99 -56.56 -55.95 64.90
CA ALA A 99 -56.73 -55.38 63.56
C ALA A 99 -56.42 -53.88 63.54
N LEU A 100 -56.95 -53.11 64.51
CA LEU A 100 -56.69 -51.69 64.64
C LEU A 100 -55.22 -51.39 64.97
N GLN A 101 -54.56 -52.23 65.77
CA GLN A 101 -53.12 -52.12 66.01
C GLN A 101 -52.30 -52.40 64.74
N GLY A 102 -52.71 -53.40 63.94
CA GLY A 102 -52.12 -53.69 62.63
C GLY A 102 -52.27 -52.51 61.68
N GLU A 103 -53.48 -51.97 61.50
CA GLU A 103 -53.74 -50.80 60.66
C GLU A 103 -52.94 -49.58 61.11
N ARG A 104 -52.84 -49.33 62.42
CA ARG A 104 -52.01 -48.24 62.95
C ARG A 104 -50.53 -48.45 62.65
N HIS A 105 -50.02 -49.67 62.78
CA HIS A 105 -48.64 -49.98 62.46
C HIS A 105 -48.35 -49.77 60.97
N ASP A 106 -49.23 -50.25 60.10
CA ASP A 106 -49.13 -50.06 58.65
C ASP A 106 -49.19 -48.58 58.27
N LEU A 107 -50.11 -47.81 58.89
CA LEU A 107 -50.18 -46.36 58.70
C LEU A 107 -48.90 -45.66 59.17
N HIS A 108 -48.33 -46.05 60.32
CA HIS A 108 -47.06 -45.51 60.78
C HIS A 108 -45.93 -45.79 59.79
N LEU A 109 -45.81 -47.02 59.29
CA LEU A 109 -44.80 -47.38 58.29
C LEU A 109 -44.98 -46.60 56.98
N THR A 110 -46.22 -46.45 56.50
CA THR A 110 -46.47 -45.67 55.27
C THR A 110 -46.15 -44.18 55.44
N LEU A 111 -46.43 -43.59 56.60
CA LEU A 111 -46.04 -42.22 56.93
C LEU A 111 -44.53 -42.05 57.01
N GLU A 112 -43.82 -42.97 57.67
CA GLU A 112 -42.36 -42.95 57.75
C GLU A 112 -41.71 -43.09 56.36
N LEU A 113 -42.24 -43.97 55.50
CA LEU A 113 -41.80 -44.08 54.11
C LEU A 113 -42.08 -42.79 53.33
N ALA A 114 -43.26 -42.19 53.48
CA ALA A 114 -43.60 -40.92 52.85
C ALA A 114 -42.65 -39.79 53.29
N ASP A 115 -42.34 -39.67 54.58
CA ASP A 115 -41.40 -38.67 55.09
C ASP A 115 -39.97 -38.92 54.58
N ASN A 116 -39.52 -40.18 54.58
CA ASN A 116 -38.21 -40.54 54.03
C ASN A 116 -38.10 -40.22 52.53
N THR A 117 -39.14 -40.50 51.75
CA THR A 117 -39.16 -40.14 50.32
C THR A 117 -39.18 -38.62 50.12
N ARG A 118 -39.95 -37.88 50.92
CA ARG A 118 -39.97 -36.41 50.91
C ARG A 118 -38.58 -35.84 51.22
N HIS A 119 -37.91 -36.34 52.26
CA HIS A 119 -36.56 -35.91 52.59
C HIS A 119 -35.53 -36.29 51.50
N ALA A 120 -35.68 -37.45 50.84
CA ALA A 120 -34.85 -37.82 49.71
C ALA A 120 -35.06 -36.88 48.50
N VAL A 121 -36.30 -36.56 48.18
CA VAL A 121 -36.66 -35.62 47.11
C VAL A 121 -36.13 -34.22 47.42
N GLU A 122 -36.30 -33.72 48.64
CA GLU A 122 -35.77 -32.41 49.04
C GLU A 122 -34.24 -32.38 48.93
N ARG A 123 -33.53 -33.40 49.42
CA ARG A 123 -32.07 -33.51 49.23
C ARG A 123 -31.69 -33.54 47.75
N GLY A 124 -32.47 -34.24 46.91
CA GLY A 124 -32.31 -34.26 45.46
C GLY A 124 -32.44 -32.86 44.84
N LYS A 125 -33.50 -32.12 45.21
CA LYS A 125 -33.72 -30.73 44.76
C LYS A 125 -32.57 -29.81 45.15
N HIS A 126 -32.08 -29.89 46.38
CA HIS A 126 -30.96 -29.06 46.84
C HIS A 126 -29.67 -29.37 46.07
N LYS A 127 -29.39 -30.65 45.77
CA LYS A 127 -28.25 -31.03 44.93
C LYS A 127 -28.37 -30.48 43.51
N VAL A 128 -29.54 -30.61 42.88
CA VAL A 128 -29.77 -30.07 41.53
C VAL A 128 -29.64 -28.54 41.53
N ALA A 129 -30.21 -27.85 42.52
CA ALA A 129 -30.09 -26.41 42.65
C ALA A 129 -28.62 -25.97 42.81
N ALA A 130 -27.82 -26.68 43.60
CA ALA A 130 -26.39 -26.40 43.73
C ALA A 130 -25.63 -26.54 42.40
N ILE A 131 -25.90 -27.62 41.65
CA ILE A 131 -25.31 -27.84 40.32
C ILE A 131 -25.72 -26.72 39.35
N LEU A 132 -26.98 -26.32 39.34
CA LEU A 132 -27.45 -25.24 38.46
C LEU A 132 -26.75 -23.91 38.78
N VAL A 133 -26.55 -23.58 40.05
CA VAL A 133 -25.82 -22.37 40.46
C VAL A 133 -24.35 -22.42 40.03
N GLU A 134 -23.70 -23.58 40.11
CA GLU A 134 -22.33 -23.76 39.59
C GLU A 134 -22.26 -23.60 38.08
N ARG A 135 -23.18 -24.23 37.34
CA ARG A 135 -23.29 -24.08 35.87
C ARG A 135 -23.57 -22.64 35.46
N ASP A 136 -24.43 -21.92 36.19
CA ASP A 136 -24.72 -20.50 35.93
C ASP A 136 -23.48 -19.62 36.15
N ARG A 137 -22.62 -19.95 37.12
CA ARG A 137 -21.34 -19.25 37.32
C ARG A 137 -20.38 -19.53 36.17
N GLU A 138 -20.22 -20.79 35.78
CA GLU A 138 -19.38 -21.19 34.65
C GLU A 138 -19.84 -20.51 33.35
N ILE A 139 -21.16 -20.45 33.09
CA ILE A 139 -21.72 -19.75 31.92
C ILE A 139 -21.38 -18.26 31.95
N LYS A 140 -21.48 -17.60 33.12
CA LYS A 140 -21.11 -16.18 33.26
C LYS A 140 -19.62 -15.94 33.02
N GLU A 141 -18.76 -16.83 33.52
CA GLU A 141 -17.31 -16.75 33.29
C GLU A 141 -16.96 -16.94 31.81
N LEU A 142 -17.56 -17.93 31.15
CA LEU A 142 -17.37 -18.16 29.72
C LEU A 142 -17.89 -16.99 28.88
N ASN A 143 -19.03 -16.39 29.24
CA ASN A 143 -19.53 -15.20 28.56
C ASN A 143 -18.58 -14.01 28.70
N ALA A 144 -18.02 -13.78 29.90
CA ALA A 144 -17.04 -12.72 30.11
C ALA A 144 -15.74 -12.94 29.31
N VAL A 145 -15.29 -14.19 29.17
CA VAL A 145 -14.14 -14.52 28.31
C VAL A 145 -14.48 -14.28 26.84
N ARG A 146 -15.67 -14.69 26.40
CA ARG A 146 -16.13 -14.45 25.03
C ARG A 146 -16.17 -12.95 24.70
N GLU A 147 -16.74 -12.13 25.57
CA GLU A 147 -16.80 -10.67 25.38
C GLU A 147 -15.40 -10.06 25.24
N ARG A 148 -14.44 -10.48 26.07
CA ARG A 148 -13.04 -10.03 25.96
C ARG A 148 -12.39 -10.47 24.64
N LEU A 149 -12.69 -11.67 24.16
CA LEU A 149 -12.17 -12.14 22.88
C LEU A 149 -12.80 -11.39 21.71
N ASP A 150 -14.10 -11.10 21.78
CA ASP A 150 -14.80 -10.29 20.78
C ASP A 150 -14.19 -8.87 20.71
N GLU A 151 -13.92 -8.23 21.86
CA GLU A 151 -13.21 -6.94 21.92
C GLU A 151 -11.78 -7.01 21.34
N GLN A 152 -11.04 -8.09 21.61
CA GLN A 152 -9.70 -8.31 21.05
C GLN A 152 -9.74 -8.49 19.54
N ILE A 153 -10.73 -9.23 19.02
CA ILE A 153 -10.94 -9.42 17.58
C ILE A 153 -11.27 -8.08 16.93
N GLU A 154 -12.18 -7.30 17.49
CA GLU A 154 -12.52 -5.97 16.98
C GLU A 154 -11.31 -5.03 16.94
N HIS A 155 -10.47 -5.04 17.98
CA HIS A 155 -9.24 -4.25 18.00
C HIS A 155 -8.24 -4.71 16.93
N LEU A 156 -8.06 -6.02 16.75
CA LEU A 156 -7.18 -6.56 15.72
C LEU A 156 -7.71 -6.24 14.31
N ASP A 157 -9.01 -6.36 14.08
CA ASP A 157 -9.67 -6.01 12.82
C ASP A 157 -9.52 -4.52 12.51
N ALA A 158 -9.67 -3.65 13.51
CA ALA A 158 -9.40 -2.22 13.37
C ALA A 158 -7.93 -1.96 13.00
N GLY A 159 -7.00 -2.69 13.62
CA GLY A 159 -5.57 -2.66 13.28
C GLY A 159 -5.29 -3.10 11.84
N VAL A 160 -5.91 -4.19 11.39
CA VAL A 160 -5.79 -4.68 10.00
C VAL A 160 -6.31 -3.64 9.01
N ARG A 161 -7.48 -3.05 9.27
CA ARG A 161 -8.05 -1.99 8.41
C ARG A 161 -7.14 -0.76 8.34
N HIS A 162 -6.55 -0.35 9.47
CA HIS A 162 -5.59 0.77 9.51
C HIS A 162 -4.35 0.50 8.66
N TRP A 163 -3.78 -0.70 8.76
CA TRP A 163 -2.61 -1.06 7.96
C TRP A 163 -2.95 -1.22 6.48
N GLN A 164 -4.13 -1.72 6.14
CA GLN A 164 -4.61 -1.75 4.75
C GLN A 164 -4.74 -0.34 4.18
N GLN A 165 -5.35 0.60 4.91
CA GLN A 165 -5.45 2.00 4.48
C GLN A 165 -4.07 2.64 4.26
N LYS A 166 -3.12 2.41 5.18
CA LYS A 166 -1.74 2.88 5.02
C LYS A 166 -1.05 2.26 3.81
N TYR A 167 -1.24 0.97 3.58
CA TYR A 167 -0.69 0.28 2.43
C TYR A 167 -1.25 0.85 1.11
N ASP A 168 -2.56 1.08 1.05
CA ASP A 168 -3.20 1.66 -0.14
C ASP A 168 -2.76 3.10 -0.38
N ALA A 169 -2.61 3.91 0.68
CA ALA A 169 -2.07 5.27 0.57
C ALA A 169 -0.63 5.27 0.03
N LEU A 170 0.26 4.48 0.61
CA LEU A 170 1.65 4.35 0.14
C LEU A 170 1.73 3.81 -1.29
N ARG A 171 0.84 2.89 -1.65
CA ARG A 171 0.75 2.38 -3.02
C ARG A 171 0.34 3.47 -4.01
N GLN A 172 -0.62 4.33 -3.64
CA GLN A 172 -1.00 5.48 -4.45
C GLN A 172 0.14 6.49 -4.59
N GLU A 173 0.83 6.80 -3.49
CA GLU A 173 2.03 7.67 -3.51
C GLU A 173 3.11 7.11 -4.44
N LEU A 174 3.37 5.80 -4.40
CA LEU A 174 4.33 5.15 -5.28
C LEU A 174 3.90 5.25 -6.76
N ILE A 175 2.62 5.05 -7.07
CA ILE A 175 2.10 5.19 -8.44
C ILE A 175 2.25 6.64 -8.93
N ILE A 176 2.00 7.62 -8.08
CA ILE A 176 2.16 9.03 -8.44
C ILE A 176 3.64 9.35 -8.65
N ALA A 177 4.51 8.95 -7.72
CA ALA A 177 5.94 9.20 -7.79
C ALA A 177 6.57 8.58 -9.05
N THR A 178 6.20 7.34 -9.40
CA THR A 178 6.69 6.67 -10.61
C THR A 178 6.22 7.35 -11.89
N LYS A 179 4.98 7.86 -11.94
CA LYS A 179 4.50 8.67 -13.07
C LYS A 179 5.28 9.98 -13.20
N VAL A 180 5.45 10.73 -12.10
CA VAL A 180 6.21 11.99 -12.10
C VAL A 180 7.66 11.75 -12.54
N GLN A 181 8.29 10.66 -12.08
CA GLN A 181 9.63 10.29 -12.52
C GLN A 181 9.68 9.92 -14.00
N ALA A 182 8.69 9.19 -14.52
CA ALA A 182 8.61 8.87 -15.94
C ALA A 182 8.46 10.14 -16.79
N ASP A 183 7.55 11.04 -16.41
CA ASP A 183 7.33 12.32 -17.09
C ASP A 183 8.59 13.20 -17.10
N GLU A 184 9.34 13.24 -15.99
CA GLU A 184 10.59 14.00 -15.90
C GLU A 184 11.70 13.38 -16.76
N ILE A 185 11.79 12.04 -16.81
CA ILE A 185 12.73 11.34 -17.70
C ILE A 185 12.39 11.65 -19.16
N GLU A 186 11.12 11.60 -19.56
CA GLU A 186 10.68 11.94 -20.91
C GLU A 186 11.01 13.40 -21.25
N ARG A 187 10.73 14.34 -20.33
CA ARG A 187 11.09 15.75 -20.49
C ARG A 187 12.59 15.94 -20.69
N MET A 188 13.42 15.31 -19.86
CA MET A 188 14.88 15.41 -19.97
C MET A 188 15.39 14.78 -21.27
N GLN A 189 14.81 13.67 -21.72
CA GLN A 189 15.15 13.06 -23.00
C GLN A 189 14.79 13.98 -24.18
N LEU A 190 13.63 14.64 -24.15
CA LEU A 190 13.21 15.59 -25.18
C LEU A 190 14.15 16.79 -25.25
N LEU A 191 14.49 17.40 -24.09
CA LEU A 191 15.43 18.51 -24.02
C LEU A 191 16.83 18.10 -24.52
N HIS A 192 17.30 16.92 -24.12
CA HIS A 192 18.60 16.43 -24.57
C HIS A 192 18.62 16.18 -26.08
N ARG A 193 17.56 15.58 -26.65
CA ARG A 193 17.44 15.36 -28.11
C ARG A 193 17.43 16.69 -28.86
N ALA A 194 16.64 17.67 -28.42
CA ALA A 194 16.61 19.00 -29.02
C ALA A 194 17.99 19.69 -28.95
N GLN A 195 18.72 19.53 -27.86
CA GLN A 195 20.07 20.07 -27.74
C GLN A 195 21.08 19.39 -28.68
N ILE A 196 20.98 18.06 -28.85
CA ILE A 196 21.79 17.33 -29.82
C ILE A 196 21.50 17.83 -31.23
N GLU A 197 20.22 17.93 -31.61
CA GLU A 197 19.80 18.40 -32.93
C GLU A 197 20.33 19.82 -33.19
N PHE A 198 20.15 20.73 -32.24
CA PHE A 198 20.68 22.10 -32.33
C PHE A 198 22.20 22.13 -32.51
N LEU A 199 22.95 21.34 -31.72
CA LEU A 199 24.40 21.29 -31.86
C LEU A 199 24.83 20.68 -33.19
N GLN A 200 24.15 19.63 -33.67
CA GLN A 200 24.42 19.03 -34.97
C GLN A 200 24.19 20.05 -36.10
N GLU A 201 23.07 20.79 -36.07
CA GLU A 201 22.78 21.84 -37.05
C GLU A 201 23.82 22.97 -37.00
N SER A 202 24.19 23.43 -35.80
CA SER A 202 25.22 24.46 -35.63
C SER A 202 26.57 24.01 -36.16
N HIS A 203 26.99 22.78 -35.86
CA HIS A 203 28.24 22.22 -36.36
C HIS A 203 28.23 22.05 -37.89
N LEU A 204 27.12 21.61 -38.47
CA LEU A 204 26.98 21.52 -39.93
C LEU A 204 27.08 22.91 -40.58
N ALA A 205 26.44 23.92 -40.01
CA ALA A 205 26.53 25.30 -40.50
C ALA A 205 27.95 25.87 -40.39
N GLU A 206 28.66 25.60 -39.29
CA GLU A 206 30.07 26.00 -39.13
C GLU A 206 30.99 25.32 -40.13
N VAL A 207 30.80 24.01 -40.36
CA VAL A 207 31.58 23.26 -41.35
C VAL A 207 31.33 23.82 -42.76
N GLN A 208 30.08 24.11 -43.12
CA GLN A 208 29.75 24.74 -44.40
C GLN A 208 30.43 26.11 -44.53
N ARG A 209 30.34 26.95 -43.50
CA ARG A 209 31.01 28.27 -43.48
C ARG A 209 32.53 28.15 -43.67
N LEU A 210 33.18 27.20 -42.99
CA LEU A 210 34.62 26.96 -43.12
C LEU A 210 34.98 26.44 -44.51
N GLN A 211 34.16 25.56 -45.09
CA GLN A 211 34.33 25.08 -46.46
C GLN A 211 34.22 26.23 -47.48
N GLU A 212 33.22 27.11 -47.33
CA GLU A 212 33.08 28.31 -48.15
C GLU A 212 34.29 29.26 -48.02
N GLN A 213 34.78 29.48 -46.80
CA GLN A 213 35.99 30.28 -46.56
C GLN A 213 37.22 29.66 -47.23
N LEU A 214 37.41 28.34 -47.15
CA LEU A 214 38.51 27.65 -47.82
C LEU A 214 38.41 27.76 -49.35
N LEU A 215 37.20 27.65 -49.91
CA LEU A 215 36.96 27.87 -51.34
C LEU A 215 37.31 29.30 -51.75
N GLN A 216 36.89 30.31 -50.99
CA GLN A 216 37.22 31.71 -51.26
C GLN A 216 38.73 31.97 -51.19
N ILE A 217 39.42 31.41 -50.19
CA ILE A 217 40.89 31.48 -50.09
C ILE A 217 41.54 30.80 -51.30
N GLY A 218 41.03 29.64 -51.72
CA GLY A 218 41.50 28.93 -52.91
C GLY A 218 41.39 29.75 -54.19
N VAL A 219 40.23 30.40 -54.41
CA VAL A 219 40.00 31.28 -55.56
C VAL A 219 40.91 32.51 -55.50
N SER A 220 41.03 33.16 -54.35
CA SER A 220 41.92 34.31 -54.15
C SER A 220 43.39 33.94 -54.40
N ALA A 221 43.84 32.81 -53.88
CA ALA A 221 45.20 32.30 -54.10
C ALA A 221 45.45 31.95 -55.57
N ALA A 222 44.46 31.37 -56.27
CA ALA A 222 44.55 31.10 -57.70
C ALA A 222 44.66 32.40 -58.52
N SER A 223 43.83 33.41 -58.22
CA SER A 223 43.91 34.73 -58.84
C SER A 223 45.26 35.40 -58.61
N ALA A 224 45.77 35.40 -57.37
CA ALA A 224 47.07 35.98 -57.05
C ALA A 224 48.23 35.28 -57.79
N ARG A 225 48.14 33.95 -57.98
CA ARG A 225 49.11 33.20 -58.78
C ARG A 225 49.04 33.58 -60.26
N GLU A 226 47.85 33.74 -60.81
CA GLU A 226 47.66 34.15 -62.20
C GLU A 226 48.18 35.58 -62.43
N ASP A 227 47.92 36.51 -61.51
CA ASP A 227 48.44 37.88 -61.58
C ASP A 227 49.96 37.90 -61.46
N ALA A 228 50.54 37.11 -60.54
CA ALA A 228 51.99 36.96 -60.44
C ALA A 228 52.59 36.39 -61.73
N ALA A 229 51.97 35.38 -62.35
CA ALA A 229 52.40 34.83 -63.62
C ALA A 229 52.36 35.87 -64.77
N LYS A 230 51.28 36.65 -64.86
CA LYS A 230 51.17 37.76 -65.83
C LYS A 230 52.24 38.84 -65.59
N HIS A 231 52.53 39.17 -64.34
CA HIS A 231 53.60 40.10 -64.00
C HIS A 231 54.97 39.55 -64.42
N LEU A 232 55.26 38.29 -64.13
CA LEU A 232 56.50 37.63 -64.57
C LEU A 232 56.63 37.64 -66.09
N GLU A 233 55.59 37.25 -66.82
CA GLU A 233 55.57 37.27 -68.28
C GLU A 233 55.83 38.68 -68.85
N ARG A 234 55.21 39.71 -68.27
CA ARG A 234 55.48 41.12 -68.64
C ARG A 234 56.93 41.51 -68.39
N THR A 235 57.49 41.13 -67.23
CA THR A 235 58.89 41.43 -66.91
C THR A 235 59.86 40.69 -67.83
N GLU A 236 59.58 39.43 -68.16
CA GLU A 236 60.39 38.63 -69.08
C GLU A 236 60.37 39.24 -70.49
N ASN A 237 59.18 39.59 -71.00
CA ASN A 237 59.04 40.27 -72.29
C ASN A 237 59.77 41.62 -72.32
N HIS A 238 59.68 42.42 -71.26
CA HIS A 238 60.40 43.70 -71.16
C HIS A 238 61.92 43.48 -71.16
N LEU A 239 62.43 42.55 -70.36
CA LEU A 239 63.85 42.20 -70.35
C LEU A 239 64.33 41.67 -71.70
N MET A 240 63.52 40.87 -72.39
CA MET A 240 63.86 40.39 -73.74
C MET A 240 63.94 41.56 -74.75
N MET A 241 63.02 42.51 -74.69
CA MET A 241 63.06 43.72 -75.52
C MET A 241 64.28 44.61 -75.20
N GLU A 242 64.54 44.88 -73.93
CA GLU A 242 65.69 45.71 -73.51
C GLU A 242 67.03 45.03 -73.83
N THR A 243 67.14 43.71 -73.64
CA THR A 243 68.36 42.97 -74.02
C THR A 243 68.57 42.94 -75.53
N ALA A 244 67.51 42.83 -76.33
CA ALA A 244 67.60 42.94 -77.79
C ALA A 244 68.03 44.36 -78.21
N ARG A 245 67.39 45.39 -77.63
CA ARG A 245 67.74 46.79 -77.87
C ARG A 245 69.20 47.09 -77.54
N VAL A 246 69.67 46.74 -76.34
CA VAL A 246 71.05 46.94 -75.92
C VAL A 246 72.01 46.18 -76.85
N ARG A 247 71.68 44.94 -77.23
CA ARG A 247 72.49 44.17 -78.19
C ARG A 247 72.60 44.89 -79.54
N ASP A 248 71.51 45.42 -80.07
CA ASP A 248 71.50 46.12 -81.36
C ASP A 248 72.22 47.48 -81.27
N GLU A 249 72.07 48.20 -80.16
CA GLU A 249 72.83 49.41 -79.87
C GLU A 249 74.33 49.12 -79.82
N GLU A 250 74.77 48.10 -79.08
CA GLU A 250 76.18 47.68 -79.01
C GLU A 250 76.71 47.15 -80.35
N ARG A 251 75.91 46.41 -81.12
CA ARG A 251 76.24 46.02 -82.51
C ARG A 251 76.45 47.25 -83.39
N SER A 252 75.57 48.23 -83.32
CA SER A 252 75.70 49.46 -84.11
C SER A 252 76.95 50.27 -83.71
N LYS A 253 77.27 50.34 -82.41
CA LYS A 253 78.49 50.98 -81.90
C LYS A 253 79.74 50.24 -82.36
N THR A 254 79.77 48.91 -82.25
CA THR A 254 80.90 48.10 -82.70
C THR A 254 81.10 48.20 -84.21
N GLU A 255 80.04 48.23 -85.01
CA GLU A 255 80.13 48.47 -86.46
C GLU A 255 80.70 49.87 -86.79
N ARG A 256 80.28 50.91 -86.05
CA ARG A 256 80.83 52.27 -86.20
C ARG A 256 82.32 52.31 -85.85
N LEU A 257 82.69 51.82 -84.66
CA LEU A 257 84.08 51.73 -84.22
C LEU A 257 84.92 50.90 -85.20
N HIS A 258 84.37 49.82 -85.75
CA HIS A 258 85.07 49.00 -86.72
C HIS A 258 85.25 49.72 -88.07
N LYS A 259 84.29 50.55 -88.52
CA LYS A 259 84.47 51.44 -89.68
C LYS A 259 85.53 52.51 -89.43
N GLU A 260 85.50 53.16 -88.27
CA GLU A 260 86.51 54.15 -87.85
C GLU A 260 87.91 53.53 -87.79
N LEU A 261 88.02 52.32 -87.22
CA LEU A 261 89.28 51.58 -87.17
C LEU A 261 89.80 51.21 -88.58
N ARG A 262 88.93 50.80 -89.50
CA ARG A 262 89.31 50.59 -90.91
C ARG A 262 89.80 51.88 -91.58
N GLN A 263 89.12 53.00 -91.33
CA GLN A 263 89.53 54.31 -91.86
C GLN A 263 90.89 54.72 -91.29
N ALA A 264 91.10 54.58 -89.99
CA ALA A 264 92.38 54.86 -89.33
C ALA A 264 93.51 53.97 -89.87
N ASN A 265 93.25 52.68 -90.08
CA ASN A 265 94.22 51.78 -90.70
C ASN A 265 94.53 52.18 -92.15
N ALA A 266 93.53 52.56 -92.94
CA ALA A 266 93.76 53.05 -94.30
C ALA A 266 94.58 54.34 -94.32
N MET A 267 94.33 55.27 -93.37
CA MET A 267 95.17 56.47 -93.19
C MET A 267 96.60 56.10 -92.76
N LEU A 268 96.77 55.13 -91.86
CA LEU A 268 98.11 54.63 -91.49
C LEU A 268 98.85 54.03 -92.68
N ASP A 269 98.17 53.27 -93.53
CA ASP A 269 98.76 52.71 -94.75
C ASP A 269 99.10 53.82 -95.76
N GLN A 270 98.25 54.83 -95.92
CA GLN A 270 98.58 56.03 -96.71
C GLN A 270 99.80 56.77 -96.15
N LEU A 271 99.87 56.97 -94.83
CA LEU A 271 101.03 57.59 -94.18
C LEU A 271 102.30 56.74 -94.34
N ARG A 272 102.19 55.41 -94.33
CA ARG A 272 103.31 54.50 -94.64
C ARG A 272 103.78 54.66 -96.08
N ILE A 273 102.87 54.73 -97.05
CA ILE A 273 103.20 54.98 -98.46
C ILE A 273 103.88 56.34 -98.61
N LEU A 274 103.32 57.39 -98.01
CA LEU A 274 103.90 58.74 -98.04
C LEU A 274 105.28 58.79 -97.37
N LYS A 275 105.46 58.09 -96.24
CA LYS A 275 106.76 57.97 -95.58
C LYS A 275 107.77 57.26 -96.48
N ASN A 276 107.38 56.15 -97.12
CA ASN A 276 108.26 55.42 -98.04
C ASN A 276 108.62 56.29 -99.25
N LYS A 277 107.65 57.00 -99.83
CA LYS A 277 107.88 57.95 -100.92
C LYS A 277 108.78 59.10 -100.51
N ALA A 278 108.58 59.69 -99.34
CA ALA A 278 109.48 60.70 -98.80
C ALA A 278 110.89 60.14 -98.53
N ALA A 279 111.01 58.87 -98.11
CA ALA A 279 112.29 58.21 -97.95
C ALA A 279 113.00 57.98 -99.30
N GLU A 280 112.25 57.61 -100.34
CA GLU A 280 112.73 57.52 -101.74
C GLU A 280 113.16 58.89 -102.27
N ASP A 281 112.34 59.93 -102.11
CA ASP A 281 112.66 61.31 -102.52
C ASP A 281 113.92 61.82 -101.80
N VAL A 282 114.07 61.54 -100.50
CA VAL A 282 115.29 61.88 -99.73
C VAL A 282 116.49 61.09 -100.25
N ALA A 283 116.34 59.82 -100.62
CA ALA A 283 117.41 59.04 -101.22
C ALA A 283 117.81 59.60 -102.60
N GLU A 284 116.84 60.01 -103.42
CA GLU A 284 117.07 60.63 -104.73
C GLU A 284 117.77 62.00 -104.57
N LEU A 285 117.31 62.84 -103.65
CA LEU A 285 117.96 64.13 -103.35
C LEU A 285 119.38 63.95 -102.81
N LYS A 286 119.62 62.96 -101.93
CA LYS A 286 120.97 62.61 -101.50
C LYS A 286 121.83 62.16 -102.66
N GLY A 287 121.32 61.33 -103.57
CA GLY A 287 122.02 60.92 -104.79
C GLY A 287 122.36 62.11 -105.70
N ARG A 288 121.43 63.03 -105.91
CA ARG A 288 121.68 64.28 -106.66
C ARG A 288 122.73 65.15 -105.97
N LEU A 289 122.67 65.30 -104.65
CA LEU A 289 123.61 66.10 -103.88
C LEU A 289 125.01 65.45 -103.88
N GLN A 290 125.09 64.13 -103.87
CA GLN A 290 126.32 63.37 -104.03
C GLN A 290 126.88 63.54 -105.44
N GLY A 291 126.06 63.47 -106.49
CA GLY A 291 126.46 63.79 -107.86
C GLY A 291 126.92 65.24 -108.05
N VAL A 292 126.27 66.21 -107.39
CA VAL A 292 126.69 67.63 -107.38
C VAL A 292 128.01 67.81 -106.60
N ALA A 293 128.19 67.09 -105.49
CA ALA A 293 129.44 67.13 -104.73
C ALA A 293 130.61 66.53 -105.53
N GLU A 294 130.37 65.44 -106.27
CA GLU A 294 131.34 64.86 -107.20
C GLU A 294 131.68 65.84 -108.34
N ALA A 295 130.68 66.48 -108.95
CA ALA A 295 130.90 67.52 -109.97
C ALA A 295 131.63 68.76 -109.42
N ALA A 296 131.37 69.14 -108.17
CA ALA A 296 132.10 70.22 -107.50
C ALA A 296 133.56 69.84 -107.22
N ASN A 297 133.83 68.57 -106.88
CA ASN A 297 135.18 68.07 -106.69
C ASN A 297 135.95 68.00 -108.03
N THR A 298 135.34 67.54 -109.12
CA THR A 298 135.98 67.59 -110.44
C THR A 298 136.30 69.01 -110.88
N LEU A 299 135.36 69.96 -110.69
CA LEU A 299 135.61 71.38 -110.96
C LEU A 299 136.70 71.97 -110.05
N ARG A 300 136.83 71.49 -108.81
CA ARG A 300 137.89 71.89 -107.87
C ARG A 300 139.25 71.38 -108.33
N ASP A 301 139.31 70.13 -108.76
CA ASP A 301 140.52 69.50 -109.30
C ASP A 301 140.95 70.22 -110.59
N GLU A 302 140.01 70.49 -111.51
CA GLU A 302 140.24 71.32 -112.71
C GLU A 302 140.76 72.72 -112.35
N ASN A 303 140.15 73.41 -111.37
CA ASN A 303 140.65 74.71 -110.91
C ASN A 303 142.06 74.63 -110.30
N SER A 304 142.37 73.54 -109.60
CA SER A 304 143.70 73.32 -109.03
C SER A 304 144.75 73.12 -110.12
N THR A 305 144.43 72.37 -111.18
CA THR A 305 145.31 72.19 -112.35
C THR A 305 145.50 73.50 -113.13
N LEU A 306 144.45 74.31 -113.31
CA LEU A 306 144.54 75.65 -113.92
C LEU A 306 145.40 76.60 -113.08
N ARG A 307 145.31 76.55 -111.76
CA ARG A 307 146.19 77.34 -110.87
C ARG A 307 147.65 76.88 -110.95
N GLN A 308 147.90 75.57 -111.03
CA GLN A 308 149.24 75.03 -111.24
C GLN A 308 149.82 75.43 -112.61
N HIS A 309 149.00 75.45 -113.67
CA HIS A 309 149.39 75.94 -114.99
C HIS A 309 149.70 77.44 -115.01
N ASN A 310 148.88 78.26 -114.33
CA ASN A 310 149.13 79.70 -114.20
C ASN A 310 150.39 80.01 -113.37
N ALA A 311 150.66 79.23 -112.32
CA ALA A 311 151.90 79.36 -111.56
C ALA A 311 153.14 78.99 -112.40
N ALA A 312 153.03 77.98 -113.27
CA ALA A 312 154.09 77.61 -114.20
C ALA A 312 154.36 78.69 -115.26
N LEU A 313 153.32 79.36 -115.76
CA LEU A 313 153.45 80.46 -116.72
C LEU A 313 154.06 81.73 -116.10
N LEU A 314 153.69 82.05 -114.85
CA LEU A 314 154.26 83.21 -114.15
C LEU A 314 155.74 83.03 -113.81
N ASN A 315 156.18 81.80 -113.50
CA ASN A 315 157.59 81.50 -113.28
C ASN A 315 158.44 81.55 -114.56
N ALA A 316 157.83 81.40 -115.75
CA ALA A 316 158.52 81.52 -117.03
C ALA A 316 158.73 82.98 -117.49
N LEU A 317 158.07 83.95 -116.86
CA LEU A 317 157.99 85.34 -117.36
C LEU A 317 158.90 86.37 -116.66
N THR A 318 159.64 86.05 -115.59
CA THR A 318 160.39 87.09 -114.81
C THR A 318 161.84 86.77 -114.39
N GLY A 319 162.59 85.96 -115.16
CA GLY A 319 164.07 85.87 -115.07
C GLY A 319 164.77 86.23 -116.41
N LYS A 320 165.48 87.37 -116.47
CA LYS A 320 166.30 87.89 -117.62
C LYS A 320 167.66 87.17 -117.78
N PRO A 321 168.29 87.09 -118.98
CA PRO A 321 169.26 88.11 -119.46
C PRO A 321 169.39 88.28 -121.00
N VAL A 322 170.13 89.32 -121.44
CA VAL A 322 170.64 89.67 -122.80
C VAL A 322 169.59 89.77 -123.92
#